data_AF-A0A835H0M8-F1
#
_entry.id   AF-A0A835H0M8-F1
#
_cell.length_a   1.000
_cell.length_b   1.000
_cell.length_c   1.000
_cell.angle_alpha   90.00
_cell.angle_beta   90.00
_cell.angle_gamma   90.00
#
_symmetry.space_group_name_H-M   'P 1'
#
loop_
_entity.id
_entity.type
_entity.pdbx_description
1 polymer ?
#
loop_
_entity_poly.entity_id
_entity_poly.type
_entity_poly.pdbx_seq_one_letter_code
_entity_poly.pdbx_strand_id
1 'polypeptide(L)'
;MKDLAGIDEHGTQLPLSDEIYREVMPPERHGRVRLKGRGVTPTSYFGSRLSSDNRVNDLESQVAEMQRVAQEKEEERQLEIEEIKRQAQEKDKQRQHEIDEMKRQLDARDADMEARLMQKVANFA
;
A
#
# COMPACT_ATOMS: atom_id res chain seq x y z
N MET A 1 -15.94 -38.31 23.21
CA MET A 1 -14.68 -37.79 23.77
C MET A 1 -14.92 -37.57 25.26
N LYS A 2 -14.03 -38.03 26.15
CA LYS A 2 -14.19 -37.84 27.60
C LYS A 2 -13.66 -36.44 27.93
N ASP A 3 -14.53 -35.53 28.33
CA ASP A 3 -14.13 -34.17 28.67
C ASP A 3 -13.31 -34.22 29.98
N LEU A 4 -12.05 -33.81 29.88
CA LEU A 4 -11.09 -33.80 30.98
C LEU A 4 -11.33 -32.54 31.83
N ALA A 5 -11.79 -32.71 33.06
CA ALA A 5 -11.87 -31.65 34.06
C ALA A 5 -10.65 -31.69 35.00
N GLY A 6 -10.47 -30.58 35.72
CA GLY A 6 -9.30 -30.27 36.56
C GLY A 6 -8.92 -31.35 37.57
N ILE A 7 -7.64 -31.33 37.91
CA ILE A 7 -6.94 -32.29 38.76
C ILE A 7 -7.29 -32.01 40.22
N ASP A 8 -7.61 -33.05 41.00
CA ASP A 8 -7.74 -32.91 42.46
C ASP A 8 -6.37 -32.70 43.14
N GLU A 9 -6.39 -32.41 44.44
CA GLU A 9 -5.18 -32.20 45.27
C GLU A 9 -4.26 -33.43 45.38
N HIS A 10 -4.68 -34.58 44.85
CA HIS A 10 -3.94 -35.85 44.84
C HIS A 10 -3.53 -36.31 43.43
N GLY A 11 -3.74 -35.48 42.40
CA GLY A 11 -3.31 -35.79 41.04
C GLY A 11 -4.26 -36.69 40.24
N THR A 12 -5.44 -37.02 40.77
CA THR A 12 -6.36 -37.98 40.15
C THR A 12 -7.33 -37.25 39.22
N GLN A 13 -7.31 -37.61 37.93
CA GLN A 13 -8.30 -37.13 36.96
C GLN A 13 -9.58 -37.97 37.07
N LEU A 14 -10.60 -37.44 37.75
CA LEU A 14 -11.94 -38.01 37.71
C LEU A 14 -12.74 -37.38 36.55
N PRO A 15 -13.43 -38.19 35.73
CA PRO A 15 -14.34 -37.65 34.73
C PRO A 15 -15.46 -36.89 35.45
N LEU A 16 -15.69 -35.63 35.07
CA LEU A 16 -16.83 -34.87 35.58
C LEU A 16 -18.10 -35.51 35.02
N SER A 17 -18.74 -36.39 35.79
CA SER A 17 -20.01 -36.97 35.41
C SER A 17 -21.10 -35.88 35.43
N ASP A 18 -22.10 -36.00 34.56
CA ASP A 18 -23.26 -35.10 34.52
C ASP A 18 -23.98 -34.99 35.88
N GLU A 19 -23.81 -35.99 36.74
CA GLU A 19 -24.33 -36.06 38.10
C GLU A 19 -23.66 -35.02 39.02
N ILE A 20 -22.33 -34.96 39.05
CA ILE A 20 -21.58 -33.94 39.82
C ILE A 20 -21.93 -32.54 39.32
N TYR A 21 -22.10 -32.37 38.00
CA TYR A 21 -22.45 -31.08 37.42
C TYR A 21 -23.83 -30.59 37.88
N ARG A 22 -24.82 -31.48 38.01
CA ARG A 22 -26.18 -31.16 38.49
C ARG A 22 -26.22 -30.84 39.98
N GLU A 23 -25.34 -31.43 40.77
CA GLU A 23 -25.28 -31.18 42.21
C GLU A 23 -24.73 -29.78 42.52
N VAL A 24 -23.69 -29.37 41.80
CA VAL A 24 -23.02 -28.08 42.04
C VAL A 24 -23.74 -26.93 41.32
N MET A 25 -24.35 -27.19 40.16
CA MET A 25 -25.00 -26.15 39.36
C MET A 25 -26.52 -26.18 39.53
N PRO A 26 -27.17 -25.03 39.79
CA PRO A 26 -28.62 -24.97 39.87
C PRO A 26 -29.28 -25.38 38.54
N PRO A 27 -30.50 -25.94 38.58
CA PRO A 27 -31.25 -26.33 37.40
C PRO A 27 -31.38 -25.19 36.39
N GLU A 28 -31.28 -25.52 35.11
CA GLU A 28 -31.51 -24.54 34.05
C GLU A 28 -32.94 -24.01 34.13
N ARG A 29 -33.08 -22.68 34.11
CA ARG A 29 -34.38 -22.02 34.07
C ARG A 29 -34.75 -21.75 32.61
N HIS A 30 -36.04 -21.77 32.30
CA HIS A 30 -36.54 -21.43 30.97
C HIS A 30 -35.91 -20.10 30.50
N GLY A 31 -35.31 -20.10 29.30
CA GLY A 31 -34.61 -18.96 28.72
C GLY A 31 -33.11 -18.85 29.05
N ARG A 32 -32.58 -19.64 29.99
CA ARG A 32 -31.15 -19.66 30.30
C ARG A 32 -30.49 -20.91 29.71
N VAL A 33 -30.10 -20.82 28.45
CA VAL A 33 -29.31 -21.86 27.77
C VAL A 33 -27.83 -21.66 28.12
N ARG A 34 -27.22 -22.62 28.81
CA ARG A 34 -25.77 -22.65 29.00
C ARG A 34 -25.12 -23.25 27.75
N LEU A 35 -24.53 -22.40 26.92
CA LEU A 35 -23.75 -22.86 25.77
C LEU A 35 -22.51 -23.61 26.30
N LYS A 36 -22.46 -24.92 26.04
CA LYS A 36 -21.27 -25.75 26.28
C LYS A 36 -20.44 -25.75 25.00
N GLY A 37 -19.21 -25.23 25.06
CA GLY A 37 -18.29 -25.21 23.93
C GLY A 37 -17.34 -24.01 23.96
N ARG A 38 -16.38 -24.00 23.02
CA ARG A 38 -15.43 -22.89 22.82
C ARG A 38 -16.11 -21.77 22.03
N GLY A 39 -17.02 -21.04 22.68
CA GLY A 39 -17.75 -19.91 22.09
C GLY A 39 -17.78 -18.71 23.04
N VAL A 40 -17.98 -17.51 22.50
CA VAL A 40 -18.09 -16.28 23.30
C VAL A 40 -19.31 -16.37 24.21
N THR A 41 -19.10 -16.21 25.52
CA THR A 41 -20.19 -16.20 26.49
C THR A 41 -21.01 -14.91 26.35
N PRO A 42 -22.35 -14.93 26.57
CA PRO A 42 -23.23 -13.78 26.34
C PRO A 42 -22.82 -12.47 27.05
N THR A 43 -22.02 -12.55 28.12
CA THR A 43 -21.42 -11.39 28.80
C THR A 43 -20.48 -10.57 27.91
N SER A 44 -19.97 -11.13 26.82
CA SER A 44 -19.14 -10.43 25.82
C SER A 44 -19.93 -9.41 24.97
N TYR A 45 -21.26 -9.50 24.90
CA TYR A 45 -22.04 -8.74 23.91
C TYR A 45 -22.51 -7.36 24.41
N PHE A 46 -22.61 -7.16 25.73
CA PHE A 46 -23.25 -5.97 26.31
C PHE A 46 -22.28 -4.96 26.97
N GLY A 47 -20.96 -5.08 26.76
CA GLY A 47 -19.95 -4.42 27.59
C GLY A 47 -19.08 -3.33 26.97
N SER A 48 -19.31 -2.85 25.74
CA SER A 48 -18.45 -1.79 25.16
C SER A 48 -19.24 -0.82 24.27
N ARG A 49 -19.79 0.24 24.86
CA ARG A 49 -20.34 1.39 24.12
C ARG A 49 -19.73 2.74 24.54
N LEU A 50 -18.75 2.73 25.45
CA LEU A 50 -18.12 3.95 25.98
C LEU A 50 -16.73 4.25 25.39
N SER A 51 -16.15 3.34 24.60
CA SER A 51 -14.84 3.53 23.94
C SER A 51 -14.93 3.80 22.43
N SER A 52 -16.13 3.90 21.84
CA SER A 52 -16.26 4.15 20.40
C SER A 52 -15.95 5.61 20.06
N ASP A 53 -16.46 6.58 20.81
CA ASP A 53 -16.34 8.01 20.43
C ASP A 53 -14.90 8.52 20.45
N ASN A 54 -14.11 8.19 21.49
CA ASN A 54 -12.70 8.57 21.53
C ASN A 54 -11.91 7.91 20.39
N ARG A 55 -12.22 6.65 20.07
CA ARG A 55 -11.54 5.92 18.99
C ARG A 55 -11.91 6.48 17.61
N VAL A 56 -13.14 6.95 17.42
CA VAL A 56 -13.56 7.62 16.19
C VAL A 56 -12.83 8.95 16.03
N ASN A 57 -12.77 9.77 17.07
CA ASN A 57 -12.04 11.05 17.05
C ASN A 57 -10.53 10.86 16.77
N ASP A 58 -9.90 9.87 17.40
CA ASP A 58 -8.49 9.56 17.17
C ASP A 58 -8.23 9.12 15.72
N LEU A 59 -9.16 8.34 15.14
CA LEU A 59 -9.07 7.91 13.74
C LEU A 59 -9.27 9.07 12.76
N GLU A 60 -10.22 9.98 13.03
CA GLU A 60 -10.44 11.18 12.22
C GLU A 60 -9.20 12.10 12.22
N SER A 61 -8.56 12.28 13.39
CA SER A 61 -7.32 13.05 13.49
C SER A 61 -6.18 12.42 12.67
N GLN A 62 -6.02 11.09 12.75
CA GLN A 62 -4.99 10.39 11.96
C GLN A 62 -5.25 10.48 10.45
N VAL A 63 -6.51 10.41 10.02
CA VAL A 63 -6.88 10.56 8.61
C VAL A 63 -6.57 11.98 8.12
N ALA A 64 -6.87 13.01 8.93
CA ALA A 64 -6.56 14.39 8.59
C ALA A 64 -5.05 14.64 8.46
N GLU A 65 -4.24 14.11 9.37
CA GLU A 65 -2.77 14.19 9.27
C GLU A 65 -2.24 13.45 8.05
N MET A 66 -2.76 12.24 7.78
CA MET A 66 -2.36 11.46 6.61
C MET A 66 -2.69 12.18 5.31
N GLN A 67 -3.84 12.85 5.22
CA GLN A 67 -4.22 13.64 4.06
C GLN A 67 -3.29 14.84 3.85
N ARG A 68 -2.89 15.53 4.92
CA ARG A 68 -1.93 16.64 4.83
C ARG A 68 -0.57 16.18 4.32
N VAL A 69 -0.02 15.11 4.90
CA VAL A 69 1.26 14.54 4.47
C VAL A 69 1.19 14.05 3.03
N ALA A 70 0.05 13.49 2.62
CA ALA A 70 -0.16 13.07 1.23
C ALA A 70 -0.19 14.27 0.26
N GLN A 71 -0.79 15.39 0.67
CA GLN A 71 -0.81 16.63 -0.13
C GLN A 71 0.59 17.23 -0.27
N GLU A 72 1.33 17.38 0.83
CA GLU A 72 2.71 17.90 0.80
C GLU A 72 3.60 17.06 -0.11
N LYS A 73 3.55 15.72 0.01
CA LYS A 73 4.31 14.83 -0.88
C LYS A 73 3.89 14.89 -2.34
N GLU A 74 2.63 15.18 -2.60
CA GLU A 74 2.13 15.32 -3.96
C GLU A 74 2.64 16.62 -4.59
N GLU A 75 2.66 17.72 -3.84
CA GLU A 75 3.25 18.99 -4.28
C GLU A 75 4.76 18.84 -4.55
N GLU A 76 5.50 18.18 -3.65
CA GLU A 76 6.92 17.89 -3.86
C GLU A 76 7.17 17.07 -5.14
N ARG A 77 6.38 16.02 -5.37
CA ARG A 77 6.47 15.22 -6.60
C ARG A 77 6.14 16.03 -7.84
N GLN A 78 5.16 16.92 -7.77
CA GLN A 78 4.80 17.77 -8.91
C GLN A 78 5.94 18.71 -9.30
N LEU A 79 6.61 19.31 -8.31
CA LEU A 79 7.79 20.14 -8.55
C LEU A 79 8.94 19.33 -9.17
N GLU A 80 9.20 18.12 -8.67
CA GLU A 80 10.23 17.23 -9.23
C GLU A 80 9.91 16.85 -10.69
N ILE A 81 8.64 16.51 -10.98
CA ILE A 81 8.18 16.21 -12.34
C ILE A 81 8.36 17.42 -13.26
N GLU A 82 8.05 18.62 -12.78
CA GLU A 82 8.20 19.85 -13.57
C GLU A 82 9.68 20.14 -13.88
N GLU A 83 10.56 19.94 -12.89
CA GLU A 83 12.01 20.09 -13.10
C GLU A 83 12.54 19.08 -14.11
N ILE A 84 12.17 17.79 -13.98
CA ILE A 84 12.56 16.75 -14.93
C ILE A 84 12.05 17.08 -16.34
N LYS A 85 10.82 17.56 -16.48
CA LYS A 85 10.27 18.00 -17.76
C LYS A 85 11.08 19.14 -18.36
N ARG A 86 11.47 20.14 -17.56
CA ARG A 86 12.30 21.26 -18.01
C ARG A 86 13.65 20.78 -18.52
N GLN A 87 14.32 19.91 -17.76
CA GLN A 87 15.61 19.33 -18.16
C GLN A 87 15.50 18.49 -19.44
N ALA A 88 14.42 17.70 -19.57
CA ALA A 88 14.17 16.92 -20.77
C ALA A 88 13.98 17.83 -22.01
N GLN A 89 13.18 18.88 -21.89
CA GLN A 89 12.98 19.85 -22.98
C GLN A 89 14.28 20.55 -23.38
N GLU A 90 15.14 20.88 -22.42
CA GLU A 90 16.43 21.52 -22.69
C GLU A 90 17.37 20.57 -23.44
N LYS A 91 17.45 19.30 -23.02
CA LYS A 91 18.21 18.27 -23.73
C LYS A 91 17.65 17.99 -25.13
N ASP A 92 16.33 18.01 -25.30
CA ASP A 92 15.70 17.82 -26.60
C ASP A 92 16.06 18.95 -27.57
N LYS A 93 16.03 20.21 -27.08
CA LYS A 93 16.48 21.37 -27.87
C LYS A 93 17.96 21.28 -28.24
N GLN A 94 18.81 20.85 -27.30
CA GLN A 94 20.24 20.66 -27.58
C GLN A 94 20.47 19.59 -28.65
N ARG A 95 19.83 18.42 -28.51
CA ARG A 95 19.91 17.36 -29.53
C ARG A 95 19.39 17.83 -30.88
N GLN A 96 18.29 18.58 -30.91
CA GLN A 96 17.76 19.11 -32.15
C GLN A 96 18.74 20.09 -32.81
N HIS A 97 19.35 20.99 -32.03
CA HIS A 97 20.36 21.91 -32.54
C HIS A 97 21.56 21.16 -33.11
N GLU A 98 22.04 20.12 -32.43
CA GLU A 98 23.16 19.30 -32.89
C GLU A 98 22.83 18.55 -34.19
N ILE A 99 21.61 18.00 -34.30
CA ILE A 99 21.13 17.36 -35.54
C ILE A 99 21.06 18.39 -36.68
N ASP A 100 20.50 19.57 -36.43
CA ASP A 100 20.38 20.62 -37.43
C ASP A 100 21.76 21.12 -37.90
N GLU A 101 22.72 21.22 -36.99
CA GLU A 101 24.10 21.59 -37.29
C GLU A 101 24.81 20.51 -38.12
N MET A 102 24.73 19.24 -37.71
CA MET A 102 25.27 18.12 -38.49
C MET A 102 24.67 18.07 -39.90
N LYS A 103 23.37 18.30 -40.02
CA LYS A 103 22.69 18.32 -41.33
C LYS A 103 23.25 19.41 -42.23
N ARG A 104 23.45 20.63 -41.70
CA ARG A 104 24.08 21.73 -42.45
C ARG A 104 25.51 21.40 -42.88
N GLN A 105 26.28 20.73 -42.03
CA GLN A 105 27.65 20.32 -42.37
C GLN A 105 27.68 19.27 -43.48
N LEU A 106 26.73 18.32 -43.48
CA LEU A 106 26.58 17.33 -44.55
C LEU A 106 26.19 18.02 -45.87
N ASP A 107 25.17 18.87 -45.86
CA ASP A 107 24.74 19.61 -47.05
C ASP A 107 25.90 20.45 -47.64
N ALA A 108 26.70 21.11 -46.79
CA ALA A 108 27.87 21.88 -47.22
C ALA A 108 28.98 20.99 -47.81
N ARG A 109 29.19 19.80 -47.23
CA ARG A 109 30.16 18.82 -47.75
C ARG A 109 29.73 18.27 -49.10
N ASP A 110 28.46 17.95 -49.26
CA ASP A 110 27.91 17.45 -50.52
C ASP A 110 28.06 18.52 -51.61
N ALA A 111 27.76 19.78 -51.30
CA ALA A 111 27.99 20.90 -52.22
C ALA A 111 29.48 21.10 -52.60
N ASP A 112 30.42 20.99 -51.65
CA ASP A 112 31.87 21.06 -51.95
C ASP A 112 32.32 19.88 -52.83
N MET A 113 31.80 18.67 -52.58
CA MET A 113 32.08 17.50 -53.42
C MET A 113 31.55 17.69 -54.85
N GLU A 114 30.31 18.16 -55.01
CA GLU A 114 29.72 18.46 -56.31
C GLU A 114 30.51 19.53 -57.06
N ALA A 115 30.90 20.62 -56.38
CA ALA A 115 31.71 21.68 -56.97
C ALA A 115 33.06 21.15 -57.47
N ARG A 116 33.74 20.29 -56.70
CA ARG A 116 35.01 19.65 -57.09
C ARG A 116 34.83 18.72 -58.28
N LEU A 117 33.74 17.95 -58.33
CA LEU A 117 33.43 17.08 -59.45
C LEU A 117 33.21 17.89 -60.72
N MET A 118 32.41 18.95 -60.65
CA MET A 118 32.14 19.86 -61.78
C MET A 118 33.42 20.53 -62.28
N GLN A 119 34.30 20.98 -61.38
CA GLN A 119 35.58 21.58 -61.75
C GLN A 119 36.50 20.57 -62.45
N LYS A 120 36.55 19.31 -61.99
CA LYS A 120 37.31 18.25 -62.68
C LYS A 120 36.75 18.03 -64.08
N VAL A 121 35.44 17.85 -64.23
CA VAL A 121 34.81 17.66 -65.55
C VAL A 121 35.10 18.82 -66.49
N ALA A 122 35.03 20.06 -66.01
CA ALA A 122 35.34 21.26 -66.79
C ALA A 122 36.82 21.34 -67.22
N ASN A 123 37.75 20.81 -66.44
CA ASN A 123 39.17 20.78 -66.80
C ASN A 123 39.54 19.68 -67.81
N PHE A 124 38.64 18.71 -68.05
CA PHE A 124 38.83 17.61 -69.01
C PHE A 124 38.03 17.78 -70.32
N ALA A 125 37.20 18.83 -70.43
CA ALA A 125 36.46 19.20 -71.63
C ALA A 125 37.20 20.30 -72.40
#